data_AF-A0A534IW28-F1
#
_entry.id   AF-A0A534IW28-F1
#
_cell.length_a   1.000
_cell.length_b   1.000
_cell.length_c   1.000
_cell.angle_alpha   90.00
_cell.angle_beta   90.00
_cell.angle_gamma   90.00
#
_symmetry.space_group_name_H-M   'P 1'
#
loop_
_entity.id
_entity.type
_entity.pdbx_description
1 polymer ?
#
loop_
_entity_poly.entity_id
_entity_poly.type
_entity_poly.pdbx_seq_one_letter_code
_entity_poly.pdbx_strand_id
1 'polypeptide(L)'
;MFLGQGAGMLAFGVGLLLAPVAVGAVWPWTLSPLTGRAIGAWLVGIGFAAVHAARENDVTRIKPLEGGYTAFAALQLVAIARYPGDVAWSSAAAWVYLAFLLSILFVGLVRWLPHWISELSRRRQGAG
;
A
#
# COMPACT_ATOMS: atom_id res chain seq x y z
N MET A 1 -5.65 12.88 -5.53
CA MET A 1 -5.66 11.45 -5.19
C MET A 1 -4.64 11.12 -4.10
N PHE A 2 -3.34 11.35 -4.32
CA PHE A 2 -2.27 11.04 -3.34
C PHE A 2 -2.41 11.73 -1.98
N LEU A 3 -2.85 12.98 -1.93
CA LEU A 3 -2.98 13.72 -0.66
C LEU A 3 -4.09 13.15 0.25
N GLY A 4 -5.23 12.75 -0.33
CA GLY A 4 -6.34 12.14 0.42
C GLY A 4 -5.98 10.75 0.95
N GLN A 5 -5.25 9.96 0.14
CA GLN A 5 -4.76 8.65 0.52
C GLN A 5 -3.69 8.74 1.62
N GLY A 6 -2.73 9.67 1.50
CA GLY A 6 -1.71 9.92 2.51
C GLY A 6 -2.27 10.44 3.83
N ALA A 7 -3.23 11.37 3.78
CA ALA A 7 -3.91 11.86 4.99
C ALA A 7 -4.73 10.77 5.69
N GLY A 8 -5.43 9.92 4.92
CA GLY A 8 -6.18 8.79 5.46
C GLY A 8 -5.26 7.77 6.15
N MET A 9 -4.12 7.43 5.52
CA MET A 9 -3.11 6.55 6.12
C MET A 9 -2.52 7.16 7.40
N LEU A 10 -2.25 8.46 7.41
CA LEU A 10 -1.73 9.15 8.59
C LEU A 10 -2.72 9.12 9.75
N ALA A 11 -3.98 9.47 9.50
CA ALA A 11 -5.03 9.49 10.52
C ALA A 11 -5.27 8.08 11.11
N PHE A 12 -5.37 7.07 10.23
CA PHE A 12 -5.57 5.69 10.66
C PHE A 12 -4.35 5.12 11.38
N GLY A 13 -3.14 5.46 10.92
CA GLY A 13 -1.89 5.06 11.56
C GLY A 13 -1.72 5.64 12.96
N VAL A 14 -2.04 6.93 13.15
CA VAL A 14 -2.06 7.57 14.48
C VAL A 14 -3.10 6.90 15.38
N GLY A 15 -4.29 6.61 14.83
CA GLY A 15 -5.33 5.87 15.55
C GLY A 15 -4.85 4.50 16.05
N LEU A 16 -4.16 3.73 15.21
CA LEU A 16 -3.58 2.44 15.59
C LEU A 16 -2.43 2.54 16.61
N LEU A 17 -1.67 3.63 16.61
CA LEU A 17 -0.63 3.86 17.61
C LEU A 17 -1.21 4.16 19.00
N LEU A 18 -2.20 5.06 19.04
CA LEU A 18 -2.77 5.55 20.30
C LEU A 18 -3.84 4.62 20.87
N ALA A 19 -4.66 4.01 20.02
CA ALA A 19 -5.80 3.18 20.40
C ALA A 19 -5.85 1.88 19.56
N PRO A 20 -4.82 1.02 19.64
CA PRO A 20 -4.70 -0.17 18.78
C PRO A 20 -5.85 -1.16 18.91
N VAL A 21 -6.50 -1.26 20.08
CA VAL A 21 -7.63 -2.18 20.29
C VAL A 21 -8.90 -1.64 19.62
N ALA A 22 -9.21 -0.35 19.85
CA ALA A 22 -10.42 0.27 19.30
C ALA A 22 -10.33 0.43 17.77
N VAL A 23 -9.19 0.90 17.27
CA VAL A 23 -8.97 1.10 15.83
C VAL A 23 -8.66 -0.23 15.13
N GLY A 24 -8.05 -1.18 15.81
CA GLY A 24 -7.85 -2.53 15.29
C GLY A 24 -9.15 -3.32 15.10
N ALA A 25 -10.25 -2.94 15.76
CA ALA A 25 -11.54 -3.62 15.62
C ALA A 25 -12.18 -3.44 14.23
N VAL A 26 -11.84 -2.35 13.53
CA VAL A 26 -12.24 -2.13 12.12
C VAL A 26 -11.25 -2.73 11.12
N TRP A 27 -10.19 -3.41 11.59
CA TRP A 27 -9.26 -4.12 10.73
C TRP A 27 -9.90 -5.41 10.18
N PRO A 28 -9.56 -5.87 8.97
CA PRO A 28 -10.24 -7.03 8.37
C PRO A 28 -9.98 -8.37 9.05
N TRP A 29 -9.03 -8.42 9.99
CA TRP A 29 -8.69 -9.59 10.80
C TRP A 29 -8.20 -9.12 12.17
N THR A 30 -8.17 -10.06 13.13
CA THR A 30 -7.81 -9.77 14.51
C THR A 30 -6.37 -9.30 14.62
N LEU A 31 -6.16 -8.12 15.20
CA LEU A 31 -4.82 -7.59 15.49
C LEU A 31 -4.49 -7.71 16.96
N SER A 32 -3.28 -8.16 17.27
CA SER A 32 -2.71 -7.95 18.59
C SER A 32 -2.40 -6.45 18.79
N PRO A 33 -2.38 -5.94 20.04
CA PRO A 33 -2.04 -4.53 20.29
C PRO A 33 -0.66 -4.15 19.74
N LEU A 34 0.30 -5.09 19.80
CA LEU A 34 1.65 -4.89 19.27
C LEU A 34 1.64 -4.78 17.74
N THR A 35 0.96 -5.71 17.07
CA THR A 35 0.83 -5.70 15.60
C THR A 35 0.10 -4.45 15.12
N GLY A 36 -0.96 -4.04 15.82
CA GLY A 36 -1.68 -2.80 15.54
C GLY A 36 -0.79 -1.57 15.59
N ARG A 37 0.03 -1.42 16.64
CA ARG A 37 0.98 -0.30 16.76
C ARG A 37 2.08 -0.35 15.70
N ALA A 38 2.58 -1.53 15.35
CA ALA A 38 3.60 -1.70 14.32
C ALA A 38 3.07 -1.26 12.94
N ILE A 39 1.85 -1.69 12.59
CA ILE A 39 1.15 -1.24 11.39
C ILE A 39 0.90 0.26 11.46
N GLY A 40 0.49 0.78 12.61
CA GLY A 40 0.25 2.20 12.84
C GLY A 40 1.49 3.06 12.58
N ALA A 41 2.66 2.68 13.14
CA ALA A 41 3.92 3.35 12.91
C ALA A 41 4.32 3.37 11.43
N TRP A 42 4.12 2.25 10.73
CA TRP A 42 4.38 2.14 9.30
C TRP A 42 3.47 3.06 8.48
N LEU A 43 2.16 3.07 8.77
CA LEU A 43 1.18 3.95 8.12
C LEU A 43 1.48 5.43 8.36
N VAL A 44 1.92 5.80 9.57
CA VAL A 44 2.34 7.18 9.86
C VAL A 44 3.58 7.55 9.06
N GLY A 45 4.60 6.69 9.01
CA GLY A 45 5.83 6.96 8.24
C GLY A 45 5.55 7.17 6.75
N ILE A 46 4.78 6.27 6.14
CA ILE A 46 4.44 6.37 4.71
C ILE A 46 3.45 7.52 4.45
N GLY A 47 2.45 7.70 5.31
CA GLY A 47 1.49 8.81 5.21
C GLY A 47 2.19 10.16 5.27
N PHE A 48 3.17 10.30 6.18
CA PHE A 48 3.96 11.52 6.29
C PHE A 48 4.80 11.77 5.03
N ALA A 49 5.49 10.75 4.52
CA ALA A 49 6.25 10.85 3.27
C ALA A 49 5.35 11.21 2.07
N ALA A 50 4.14 10.64 2.00
CA ALA A 50 3.18 10.93 0.94
C ALA A 50 2.63 12.36 1.01
N VAL A 51 2.30 12.85 2.21
CA VAL A 51 1.87 14.25 2.43
C VAL A 51 2.99 15.22 2.10
N HIS A 52 4.23 14.90 2.48
CA HIS A 52 5.39 15.73 2.20
C HIS A 52 5.70 15.82 0.69
N ALA A 53 5.69 14.69 -0.01
CA ALA A 53 5.88 14.64 -1.46
C ALA A 53 4.75 15.36 -2.23
N ALA A 54 3.51 15.27 -1.75
CA ALA A 54 2.39 16.00 -2.34
C ALA A 54 2.47 17.52 -2.12
N ARG A 55 3.05 17.97 -1.00
CA ARG A 55 3.27 19.40 -0.72
C ARG A 55 4.39 20.02 -1.56
N GLU A 56 5.42 19.25 -1.87
CA GLU A 56 6.57 19.71 -2.66
C GLU A 56 6.28 19.73 -4.18
N ASN A 57 5.13 19.21 -4.61
CA ASN A 57 4.73 19.09 -6.03
C ASN A 57 5.73 18.30 -6.90
N ASP A 58 6.69 17.59 -6.28
CA ASP A 58 7.72 16.80 -6.95
C ASP A 58 7.42 15.31 -6.83
N VAL A 59 6.46 14.86 -7.64
CA VAL A 59 6.08 13.46 -7.80
C VAL A 59 7.19 12.59 -8.41
N THR A 60 8.32 13.17 -8.84
CA THR A 60 9.41 12.40 -9.45
C THR A 60 10.26 11.64 -8.42
N ARG A 61 10.27 12.07 -7.15
CA ARG A 61 10.99 11.40 -6.04
C ARG A 61 10.35 10.10 -5.56
N ILE A 62 9.11 9.82 -5.94
CA ILE A 62 8.35 8.64 -5.46
C ILE A 62 8.59 7.39 -6.35
N LYS A 63 9.31 7.54 -7.47
CA LYS A 63 9.62 6.45 -8.43
C LYS A 63 10.22 5.18 -7.81
N PRO A 64 11.17 5.22 -6.85
CA PRO A 64 11.73 4.01 -6.26
C PRO A 64 10.72 3.22 -5.42
N LEU A 65 9.66 3.89 -4.93
CA LEU A 65 8.65 3.27 -4.09
C LEU A 65 7.70 2.37 -4.90
N GLU A 66 7.60 2.58 -6.22
CA GLU A 66 6.63 1.93 -7.10
C GLU A 66 6.81 0.40 -7.16
N GLY A 67 8.05 -0.09 -7.22
CA GLY A 67 8.34 -1.52 -7.22
C GLY A 67 8.02 -2.20 -5.88
N GLY A 68 8.44 -1.58 -4.77
CA GLY A 68 8.19 -2.10 -3.43
C GLY A 68 6.71 -2.13 -3.07
N TYR A 69 5.97 -1.08 -3.45
CA TYR A 69 4.52 -1.01 -3.22
C TYR A 69 3.75 -2.07 -4.02
N THR A 70 4.18 -2.34 -5.26
CA THR A 70 3.61 -3.41 -6.10
C THR A 70 3.90 -4.79 -5.51
N ALA A 71 5.14 -5.05 -5.10
CA ALA A 71 5.52 -6.31 -4.46
C ALA A 71 4.76 -6.53 -3.14
N PHE A 72 4.60 -5.48 -2.33
CA PHE A 72 3.80 -5.51 -1.11
C PHE A 72 2.34 -5.89 -1.39
N ALA A 73 1.71 -5.27 -2.40
CA ALA A 73 0.33 -5.58 -2.77
C ALA A 73 0.18 -7.04 -3.26
N ALA A 74 1.14 -7.54 -4.05
CA ALA A 74 1.14 -8.93 -4.49
C ALA A 74 1.26 -9.91 -3.31
N LEU A 75 2.20 -9.69 -2.41
CA LEU A 75 2.40 -10.53 -1.22
C LEU A 75 1.16 -10.52 -0.30
N GLN A 76 0.51 -9.37 -0.16
CA GLN A 76 -0.75 -9.22 0.57
C GLN A 76 -1.89 -10.04 -0.05
N LEU A 77 -2.04 -10.00 -1.38
CA LEU A 77 -3.04 -10.82 -2.07
C LEU A 77 -2.77 -12.31 -1.90
N VAL A 78 -1.50 -12.73 -1.96
CA VAL A 78 -1.09 -14.11 -1.66
C VAL A 78 -1.44 -14.48 -0.21
N ALA A 79 -1.24 -13.58 0.75
CA ALA A 79 -1.61 -13.83 2.15
C ALA A 79 -3.13 -14.02 2.31
N ILE A 80 -3.95 -13.16 1.69
CA ILE A 80 -5.42 -13.29 1.70
C ILE A 80 -5.84 -14.62 1.07
N ALA A 81 -5.25 -14.98 -0.07
CA ALA A 81 -5.57 -16.23 -0.76
C ALA A 81 -5.14 -17.48 0.04
N ARG A 82 -4.06 -17.36 0.82
CA ARG A 82 -3.54 -18.45 1.66
C ARG A 82 -4.30 -18.61 2.98
N TYR A 83 -4.80 -17.50 3.55
CA TYR A 83 -5.48 -17.46 4.83
C TYR A 83 -6.89 -16.84 4.73
N PRO A 84 -7.78 -17.35 3.86
CA PRO A 84 -9.10 -16.75 3.68
C PRO A 84 -9.98 -16.92 4.92
N GLY A 85 -9.73 -17.94 5.76
CA GLY A 85 -10.51 -18.21 6.98
C GLY A 85 -10.28 -17.20 8.10
N ASP A 86 -9.16 -16.47 8.09
CA ASP A 86 -8.84 -15.46 9.11
C ASP A 86 -9.39 -14.07 8.76
N VAL A 87 -9.87 -13.89 7.52
CA VAL A 87 -10.42 -12.63 7.03
C VAL A 87 -11.91 -12.56 7.35
N ALA A 88 -12.33 -11.48 8.00
CA ALA A 88 -13.73 -11.21 8.30
C ALA A 88 -14.48 -10.71 7.04
N TRP A 89 -14.77 -11.62 6.10
CA TRP A 89 -15.46 -11.31 4.83
C TRP A 89 -16.86 -10.72 4.98
N SER A 90 -17.49 -10.92 6.14
CA SER A 90 -18.76 -10.29 6.51
C SER A 90 -18.65 -8.79 6.80
N SER A 91 -17.42 -8.27 7.00
CA SER A 91 -17.16 -6.86 7.25
C SER A 91 -16.88 -6.10 5.96
N ALA A 92 -17.42 -4.88 5.85
CA ALA A 92 -17.10 -3.95 4.76
C ALA A 92 -15.60 -3.62 4.70
N ALA A 93 -14.88 -3.68 5.83
CA ALA A 93 -13.45 -3.41 5.89
C ALA A 93 -12.62 -4.38 5.03
N ALA A 94 -13.01 -5.65 4.95
CA ALA A 94 -12.31 -6.65 4.13
C ALA A 94 -12.37 -6.29 2.64
N TRP A 95 -13.52 -5.84 2.17
CA TRP A 95 -13.72 -5.43 0.78
C TRP A 95 -13.00 -4.12 0.44
N VAL A 96 -13.03 -3.14 1.35
CA VAL A 96 -12.27 -1.89 1.20
C VAL A 96 -10.77 -2.20 1.12
N TYR A 97 -10.28 -3.09 1.99
CA TYR A 97 -8.90 -3.52 2.00
C TYR A 97 -8.49 -4.22 0.70
N LEU A 98 -9.31 -5.15 0.21
CA LEU A 98 -9.08 -5.85 -1.04
C LEU A 98 -9.08 -4.89 -2.25
N ALA A 99 -10.06 -3.99 -2.32
CA ALA A 99 -10.16 -2.98 -3.37
C ALA A 99 -8.93 -2.07 -3.38
N PHE A 100 -8.45 -1.68 -2.20
CA PHE A 100 -7.23 -0.88 -2.05
C PHE A 100 -6.00 -1.62 -2.61
N LEU A 101 -5.80 -2.89 -2.25
CA LEU A 101 -4.70 -3.70 -2.77
C LEU A 101 -4.76 -3.87 -4.30
N LEU A 102 -5.95 -4.15 -4.84
CA LEU A 102 -6.16 -4.29 -6.28
C LEU A 102 -5.87 -2.97 -7.01
N SER A 103 -6.25 -1.83 -6.44
CA SER A 103 -5.94 -0.52 -7.02
C SER A 103 -4.44 -0.26 -7.08
N ILE A 104 -3.70 -0.62 -6.03
CA ILE A 104 -2.24 -0.49 -5.98
C ILE A 104 -1.59 -1.40 -7.02
N LEU A 105 -2.02 -2.66 -7.08
CA LEU A 105 -1.48 -3.62 -8.04
C LEU A 105 -1.75 -3.17 -9.48
N PHE A 106 -2.95 -2.65 -9.76
CA PHE A 106 -3.32 -2.13 -11.08
C PHE A 106 -2.44 -0.95 -11.47
N VAL A 107 -2.25 0.04 -10.59
CA VAL A 107 -1.37 1.19 -10.85
C VAL A 107 0.08 0.75 -11.04
N GLY A 108 0.56 -0.20 -10.22
CA GLY A 108 1.89 -0.79 -10.33
C GLY A 108 2.10 -1.48 -11.67
N LEU A 109 1.19 -2.37 -12.08
CA LEU A 109 1.22 -3.07 -13.37
C LEU A 109 1.21 -2.08 -14.54
N VAL A 110 0.30 -1.10 -14.54
CA VAL A 110 0.17 -0.11 -15.62
C VAL A 110 1.40 0.77 -15.77
N ARG A 111 2.11 1.10 -14.68
CA ARG A 111 3.36 1.88 -14.73
C ARG A 111 4.60 1.05 -15.00
N TRP A 112 4.66 -0.19 -14.53
CA TRP A 112 5.84 -1.05 -14.65
C TRP A 112 5.96 -1.69 -16.04
N LEU A 113 4.85 -2.06 -16.69
CA LEU A 113 4.85 -2.67 -18.03
C LEU A 113 5.53 -1.79 -19.10
N PRO A 114 5.21 -0.49 -19.25
CA PRO A 114 5.81 0.36 -20.28
C PRO A 114 7.30 0.62 -20.03
N HIS A 115 7.70 0.77 -18.76
CA HIS A 115 9.10 0.95 -18.40
C HIS A 115 9.95 -0.27 -18.79
N TRP A 116 9.50 -1.48 -18.45
CA TRP A 116 10.25 -2.71 -18.75
C TRP A 116 10.36 -2.99 -20.25
N ILE A 117 9.31 -2.70 -21.01
CA ILE A 117 9.29 -2.83 -22.49
C ILE A 117 10.28 -1.85 -23.14
N SER A 118 10.39 -0.62 -22.62
CA SER A 118 11.36 0.38 -23.12
C SER A 118 12.82 0.04 -22.81
N GLU A 119 13.06 -0.68 -21.70
CA GLU A 119 14.39 -1.10 -21.30
C GLU A 119 14.90 -2.28 -22.14
N LEU A 120 14.00 -3.21 -22.48
CA LEU A 120 14.29 -4.34 -23.38
C LEU A 120 14.54 -3.88 -24.82
N SER A 121 13.80 -2.88 -25.31
CA SER A 121 13.99 -2.36 -26.67
C SER A 121 15.31 -1.62 -26.83
N ARG A 122 15.78 -0.86 -25.82
CA ARG A 122 17.12 -0.25 -25.79
C ARG A 122 18.24 -1.28 -25.82
N ARG A 123 18.14 -2.36 -25.02
CA ARG A 123 19.14 -3.44 -25.00
C ARG A 123 19.24 -4.19 -26.33
N ARG A 124 18.15 -4.25 -27.09
CA ARG A 124 18.10 -4.88 -28.42
C ARG A 124 18.64 -3.98 -29.54
N GLN A 125 18.58 -2.65 -29.39
CA GLN A 125 19.11 -1.68 -30.37
C GLN A 125 20.60 -1.34 -30.17
N GLY A 126 21.14 -1.44 -28.95
CA GLY A 126 22.57 -1.21 -28.68
C GLY A 126 23.50 -2.40 -28.98
N ALA A 127 22.96 -3.50 -29.54
CA ALA A 127 23.69 -4.73 -29.83
C ALA A 127 23.80 -5.04 -31.34
N GLY A 128 23.50 -4.07 -32.21
CA GLY A 128 23.70 -4.14 -33.66
C GLY A 128 24.71 -3.10 -34.13
#